data_AF-A0A2R8B192-F1
#
_entry.id   AF-A0A2R8B192-F1
#
_cell.length_a   1.000
_cell.length_b   1.000
_cell.length_c   1.000
_cell.angle_alpha   90.00
_cell.angle_beta   90.00
_cell.angle_gamma   90.00
#
_symmetry.space_group_name_H-M   'P 1'
#
loop_
_entity.id
_entity.type
_entity.pdbx_description
1 polymer ?
#
loop_
_entity_poly.entity_id
_entity_poly.type
_entity_poly.pdbx_seq_one_letter_code
_entity_poly.pdbx_strand_id
1 'polypeptide(L)'
;MTRRLAPIRSLGLAALVMSATPSVALAQTPTTQPSGETPFSSMAIAREAEDNCRIPKPPADLAETAYLRNGYRAILRILVAEEALASETCTCLLDQFTWDQALDALPRFQTSDNPRLPFKVLDLYAQADALEAQVVEACAE
;
A
#
# COMPACT_ATOMS: atom_id res chain seq x y z
N MET A 1 63.24 36.79 -19.36
CA MET A 1 63.25 36.39 -17.94
C MET A 1 62.01 35.53 -17.71
N THR A 2 61.99 34.31 -17.21
CA THR A 2 62.99 33.35 -16.73
C THR A 2 62.23 32.02 -16.64
N ARG A 3 62.83 30.93 -17.12
CA ARG A 3 62.37 29.54 -16.92
C ARG A 3 62.17 29.26 -15.43
N ARG A 4 61.33 28.28 -15.08
CA ARG A 4 61.76 27.12 -14.29
C ARG A 4 60.71 26.00 -14.25
N LEU A 5 61.20 24.81 -14.61
CA LEU A 5 60.58 23.52 -14.36
C LEU A 5 60.61 23.19 -12.86
N ALA A 6 59.71 22.26 -12.49
CA ALA A 6 59.47 21.68 -11.17
C ALA A 6 60.70 21.12 -10.44
N PRO A 7 60.54 20.78 -9.14
CA PRO A 7 61.24 19.65 -8.58
C PRO A 7 60.26 18.56 -8.12
N ILE A 8 60.34 17.44 -8.83
CA ILE A 8 60.02 16.10 -8.35
C ILE A 8 60.81 15.89 -7.06
N ARG A 9 60.13 15.60 -5.95
CA ARG A 9 60.79 15.06 -4.75
C ARG A 9 60.47 13.57 -4.65
N SER A 10 61.47 12.77 -5.03
CA SER A 10 61.59 11.38 -4.64
C SER A 10 62.06 11.28 -3.20
N LEU A 11 61.34 10.53 -2.38
CA LEU A 11 61.70 9.97 -1.08
C LEU A 11 60.60 8.93 -0.84
N GLY A 12 60.81 7.65 -0.59
CA GLY A 12 61.96 6.79 -0.36
C GLY A 12 61.30 5.47 0.10
N LEU A 13 61.72 4.34 -0.46
CA LEU A 13 61.20 3.02 -0.13
C LEU A 13 61.34 2.76 1.39
N ALA A 14 60.23 2.45 2.06
CA ALA A 14 60.24 1.71 3.31
C ALA A 14 59.14 0.64 3.24
N ALA A 15 59.54 -0.56 2.86
CA ALA A 15 58.70 -1.74 2.91
C ALA A 15 58.48 -2.11 4.38
N LEU A 16 57.22 -2.13 4.82
CA LEU A 16 56.83 -2.74 6.09
C LEU A 16 55.75 -3.77 5.78
N VAL A 17 56.20 -5.00 5.55
CA VAL A 17 55.34 -6.18 5.42
C VAL A 17 54.81 -6.50 6.81
N MET A 18 53.63 -5.97 7.15
CA MET A 18 52.83 -6.54 8.23
C MET A 18 52.13 -7.76 7.64
N SER A 19 52.59 -8.95 8.03
CA SER A 19 51.84 -10.19 7.82
C SER A 19 50.51 -10.07 8.54
N ALA A 20 49.44 -9.77 7.79
CA ALA A 20 48.08 -9.90 8.27
C ALA A 20 47.82 -11.41 8.43
N THR A 21 47.94 -11.90 9.67
CA THR A 21 47.33 -13.16 10.06
C THR A 21 45.84 -13.07 9.74
N PRO A 22 45.26 -13.96 8.92
CA PRO A 22 43.81 -14.03 8.83
C PRO A 22 43.35 -14.56 10.18
N SER A 23 42.91 -13.66 11.05
CA SER A 23 41.99 -14.03 12.11
C SER A 23 40.74 -14.52 11.41
N VAL A 24 40.68 -15.83 11.18
CA VAL A 24 39.43 -16.52 10.87
C VAL A 24 38.58 -16.34 12.12
N ALA A 25 37.83 -15.26 12.17
CA ALA A 25 36.69 -15.17 13.06
C ALA A 25 35.78 -16.32 12.64
N LEU A 26 35.73 -17.37 13.46
CA LEU A 26 34.67 -18.37 13.38
C LEU A 26 33.36 -17.60 13.45
N ALA A 27 32.72 -17.44 12.31
CA ALA A 27 31.33 -17.02 12.25
C ALA A 27 30.56 -18.10 13.01
N GLN A 28 30.18 -17.79 14.25
CA GLN A 28 29.18 -18.57 14.94
C GLN A 28 27.93 -18.44 14.08
N THR A 29 27.58 -19.51 13.36
CA THR A 29 26.25 -19.62 12.80
C THR A 29 25.30 -19.44 13.97
N PRO A 30 24.42 -18.41 13.97
CA PRO A 30 23.40 -18.32 14.98
C PRO A 30 22.64 -19.63 14.92
N THR A 31 22.76 -20.45 15.96
CA THR A 31 21.88 -21.60 16.07
C THR A 31 20.53 -20.96 16.35
N THR A 32 19.63 -21.02 15.37
CA THR A 32 18.22 -20.81 15.65
C THR A 32 17.80 -22.01 16.48
N GLN A 33 18.04 -21.93 17.78
CA GLN A 33 17.26 -22.73 18.71
C GLN A 33 15.81 -22.40 18.38
N PRO A 34 14.94 -23.39 18.11
CA PRO A 34 13.55 -23.09 17.86
C PRO A 34 13.09 -22.37 19.12
N SER A 35 12.76 -21.07 18.98
CA SER A 35 12.04 -20.37 20.04
C SER A 35 10.83 -21.25 20.28
N GLY A 36 10.77 -21.86 21.48
CA GLY A 36 9.72 -22.81 21.83
C GLY A 36 8.36 -22.23 21.51
N GLU A 37 7.39 -23.12 21.26
CA GLU A 37 6.00 -22.87 20.85
C GLU A 37 5.36 -21.64 21.52
N THR A 38 5.74 -20.43 21.12
CA THR A 38 5.01 -19.23 21.42
C THR A 38 3.92 -19.20 20.36
N PRO A 39 2.68 -19.57 20.69
CA PRO A 39 1.59 -19.46 19.73
C PRO A 39 1.55 -18.01 19.26
N PHE A 40 1.30 -17.82 17.96
CA PHE A 40 1.03 -16.49 17.42
C PHE A 40 -0.12 -15.87 18.21
N SER A 41 0.21 -14.94 19.10
CA SER A 41 -0.79 -14.13 19.78
C SER A 41 -1.31 -13.11 18.75
N SER A 42 -2.45 -13.44 18.14
CA SER A 42 -3.15 -12.48 17.29
C SER A 42 -3.51 -11.27 18.14
N MET A 43 -2.96 -10.10 17.83
CA MET A 43 -3.49 -8.85 18.38
C MET A 43 -4.92 -8.70 17.84
N ALA A 44 -5.91 -9.00 18.67
CA ALA A 44 -7.30 -8.70 18.36
C ALA A 44 -7.42 -7.18 18.36
N ILE A 45 -7.42 -6.58 17.17
CA ILE A 45 -7.81 -5.18 17.01
C ILE A 45 -9.29 -5.12 17.38
N ALA A 46 -9.65 -4.23 18.32
CA ALA A 46 -11.04 -4.00 18.65
C ALA A 46 -11.79 -3.71 17.35
N ARG A 47 -12.83 -4.50 17.05
CA ARG A 47 -13.73 -4.20 15.94
C ARG A 47 -14.30 -2.83 16.25
N GLU A 48 -13.83 -1.79 15.55
CA GLU A 48 -14.49 -0.50 15.60
C GLU A 48 -15.99 -0.76 15.38
N ALA A 49 -16.82 -0.18 16.25
CA ALA A 49 -18.26 -0.43 16.29
C ALA A 49 -18.78 -0.53 14.86
N GLU A 50 -19.56 -1.56 14.55
CA GLU A 50 -20.02 -1.82 13.18
C GLU A 50 -20.64 -0.54 12.62
N ASP A 51 -19.84 0.16 11.81
CA ASP A 51 -20.32 1.26 11.03
C ASP A 51 -21.26 0.63 10.00
N ASN A 52 -22.54 0.71 10.31
CA ASN A 52 -23.61 0.15 9.49
C ASN A 52 -23.60 0.70 8.06
N CYS A 53 -22.83 1.77 7.80
CA CYS A 53 -22.66 2.37 6.48
C CYS A 53 -21.37 1.96 5.76
N ARG A 54 -20.56 1.09 6.35
CA ARG A 54 -19.37 0.58 5.68
C ARG A 54 -19.74 -0.40 4.58
N ILE A 55 -19.26 -0.13 3.36
CA ILE A 55 -19.41 -1.05 2.22
C ILE A 55 -18.94 -2.47 2.60
N PRO A 56 -19.79 -3.50 2.43
CA PRO A 56 -19.48 -4.86 2.85
C PRO A 56 -18.35 -5.47 2.02
N LYS A 57 -17.91 -6.66 2.45
CA LYS A 57 -16.99 -7.47 1.64
C LYS A 57 -17.70 -7.92 0.36
N PRO A 58 -17.07 -7.81 -0.82
CA PRO A 58 -17.66 -8.26 -2.08
C PRO A 58 -17.91 -9.79 -2.06
N PRO A 59 -19.04 -10.25 -2.61
CA PRO A 59 -19.31 -11.67 -2.83
C PRO A 59 -18.17 -12.36 -3.60
N ALA A 60 -17.88 -13.61 -3.28
CA ALA A 60 -16.76 -14.33 -3.89
C ALA A 60 -16.98 -14.60 -5.40
N ASP A 61 -18.24 -14.74 -5.80
CA ASP A 61 -18.72 -14.97 -7.16
C ASP A 61 -18.90 -13.69 -7.98
N LEU A 62 -18.77 -12.50 -7.37
CA LEU A 62 -18.87 -11.22 -8.07
C LEU A 62 -17.85 -11.08 -9.21
N ALA A 63 -16.62 -11.59 -9.01
CA ALA A 63 -15.58 -11.58 -10.02
C ALA A 63 -14.51 -12.64 -9.74
N GLU A 64 -13.82 -13.10 -10.79
CA GLU A 64 -12.84 -14.18 -10.75
C GLU A 64 -11.72 -13.93 -9.73
N THR A 65 -11.19 -12.71 -9.68
CA THR A 65 -10.02 -12.38 -8.86
C THR A 65 -10.36 -11.44 -7.71
N ALA A 66 -9.60 -11.56 -6.63
CA ALA A 66 -9.68 -10.62 -5.51
C ALA A 66 -9.35 -9.18 -5.95
N TYR A 67 -8.47 -9.02 -6.94
CA TYR A 67 -8.14 -7.73 -7.53
C TYR A 67 -9.38 -7.02 -8.10
N LEU A 68 -10.14 -7.72 -8.94
CA LEU A 68 -11.37 -7.19 -9.53
C LEU A 68 -12.41 -6.87 -8.46
N ARG A 69 -12.66 -7.83 -7.54
CA ARG A 69 -13.60 -7.62 -6.42
C ARG A 69 -13.24 -6.42 -5.55
N ASN A 70 -11.94 -6.22 -5.27
CA ASN A 70 -11.47 -5.08 -4.50
C ASN A 70 -11.65 -3.75 -5.24
N GLY A 71 -11.47 -3.76 -6.57
CA GLY A 71 -11.78 -2.59 -7.40
C GLY A 71 -13.26 -2.26 -7.43
N TYR A 72 -14.14 -3.25 -7.60
CA TYR A 72 -15.60 -3.04 -7.53
C TYR A 72 -16.05 -2.52 -6.16
N ARG A 73 -15.43 -3.01 -5.07
CA ARG A 73 -15.65 -2.44 -3.74
C ARG A 73 -15.28 -0.98 -3.67
N ALA A 74 -14.13 -0.58 -4.21
CA ALA A 74 -13.72 0.83 -4.24
C ALA A 74 -14.64 1.69 -5.11
N ILE A 75 -15.08 1.18 -6.27
CA ILE A 75 -16.06 1.86 -7.13
C ILE A 75 -17.37 2.07 -6.38
N LEU A 76 -17.89 1.06 -5.68
CA LEU A 76 -19.12 1.18 -4.91
C LEU A 76 -19.01 2.24 -3.79
N ARG A 77 -17.85 2.32 -3.12
CA ARG A 77 -17.56 3.40 -2.14
C ARG A 77 -17.63 4.78 -2.79
N ILE A 78 -17.00 4.93 -3.95
CA ILE A 78 -17.01 6.19 -4.71
C ILE A 78 -18.44 6.59 -5.06
N LEU A 79 -19.24 5.67 -5.60
CA LEU A 79 -20.63 5.95 -5.99
C LEU A 79 -21.49 6.40 -4.82
N VAL A 80 -21.39 5.70 -3.68
CA VAL A 80 -22.14 6.06 -2.46
C VAL A 80 -21.72 7.43 -1.93
N ALA A 81 -20.42 7.72 -1.89
CA ALA A 81 -19.92 9.00 -1.41
C ALA A 81 -20.27 10.16 -2.37
N GLU A 82 -20.21 9.94 -3.68
CA GLU A 82 -20.66 10.91 -4.68
C GLU A 82 -22.15 11.23 -4.50
N GLU A 83 -23.00 10.23 -4.30
CA GLU A 83 -24.43 10.44 -4.06
C GLU A 83 -24.71 11.16 -2.75
N ALA A 84 -23.98 10.81 -1.67
CA ALA A 84 -24.11 11.51 -0.39
C ALA A 84 -23.80 13.00 -0.52
N LEU A 85 -22.72 13.34 -1.23
CA LEU A 85 -22.34 14.73 -1.51
C LEU A 85 -23.37 15.43 -2.43
N ALA A 86 -23.82 14.75 -3.48
CA ALA A 86 -24.74 15.33 -4.46
C ALA A 86 -26.15 15.59 -3.89
N SER A 87 -26.61 14.72 -2.99
CA SER A 87 -27.90 14.85 -2.31
C SER A 87 -27.83 15.60 -0.98
N GLU A 88 -26.62 16.06 -0.59
CA GLU A 88 -26.34 16.73 0.68
C GLU A 88 -26.89 15.95 1.89
N THR A 89 -26.83 14.60 1.83
CA THR A 89 -27.36 13.74 2.89
C THR A 89 -26.25 13.12 3.72
N CYS A 90 -26.48 13.10 5.03
CA CYS A 90 -25.60 12.47 6.01
C CYS A 90 -26.12 11.11 6.47
N THR A 91 -27.15 10.58 5.79
CA THR A 91 -27.71 9.26 6.09
C THR A 91 -26.95 8.15 5.39
N CYS A 92 -27.03 6.95 5.95
CA CYS A 92 -26.61 5.73 5.27
C CYS A 92 -27.33 5.54 3.94
N LEU A 93 -26.59 5.41 2.83
CA LEU A 93 -27.17 5.14 1.51
C LEU A 93 -26.89 3.71 1.02
N LEU A 94 -26.27 2.86 1.85
CA LEU A 94 -25.80 1.55 1.43
C LEU A 94 -26.92 0.63 0.88
N ASP A 95 -28.16 0.80 1.36
CA ASP A 95 -29.34 0.05 0.90
C ASP A 95 -29.83 0.46 -0.51
N GLN A 96 -29.37 1.58 -1.03
CA GLN A 96 -29.70 2.09 -2.36
C GLN A 96 -28.69 1.67 -3.43
N PHE A 97 -27.58 1.05 -3.01
CA PHE A 97 -26.47 0.69 -3.87
C PHE A 97 -26.22 -0.81 -3.97
N THR A 98 -26.00 -1.32 -5.19
CA THR A 98 -25.76 -2.73 -5.49
C THR A 98 -24.41 -2.94 -6.18
N TRP A 99 -23.95 -4.19 -6.18
CA TRP A 99 -22.73 -4.56 -6.89
C TRP A 99 -22.84 -4.38 -8.41
N ASP A 100 -24.04 -4.52 -8.98
CA ASP A 100 -24.29 -4.32 -10.42
C ASP A 100 -24.03 -2.87 -10.82
N GLN A 101 -24.40 -1.89 -10.00
CA GLN A 101 -24.08 -0.48 -10.27
C GLN A 101 -22.57 -0.23 -10.29
N ALA A 102 -21.78 -0.92 -9.46
CA ALA A 102 -20.33 -0.83 -9.52
C ALA A 102 -19.75 -1.48 -10.79
N LEU A 103 -20.36 -2.55 -11.29
CA LEU A 103 -20.01 -3.18 -12.57
C LEU A 103 -20.34 -2.25 -13.75
N ASP A 104 -21.53 -1.66 -13.76
CA ASP A 104 -22.00 -0.73 -14.79
C ASP A 104 -21.16 0.56 -14.82
N ALA A 105 -20.66 1.00 -13.67
CA ALA A 105 -19.81 2.17 -13.56
C ALA A 105 -18.34 1.92 -13.96
N LEU A 106 -17.91 0.67 -14.17
CA LEU A 106 -16.52 0.32 -14.49
C LEU A 106 -15.90 1.18 -15.62
N PRO A 107 -16.59 1.47 -16.73
CA PRO A 107 -16.01 2.28 -17.82
C PRO A 107 -15.55 3.68 -17.39
N ARG A 108 -16.13 4.26 -16.33
CA ARG A 108 -15.71 5.57 -15.78
C ARG A 108 -14.31 5.54 -15.17
N PHE A 109 -13.89 4.36 -14.72
CA PHE A 109 -12.65 4.16 -13.96
C PHE A 109 -11.61 3.32 -14.70
N GLN A 110 -11.93 2.91 -15.93
CA GLN A 110 -11.05 2.07 -16.73
C GLN A 110 -9.82 2.88 -17.17
N THR A 111 -8.64 2.34 -16.89
CA THR A 111 -7.33 2.89 -17.29
C THR A 111 -6.58 1.96 -18.25
N SER A 112 -7.11 0.76 -18.51
CA SER A 112 -6.53 -0.23 -19.41
C SER A 112 -7.61 -1.11 -20.05
N ASP A 113 -7.36 -1.53 -21.29
CA ASP A 113 -8.18 -2.52 -22.00
C ASP A 113 -7.92 -3.97 -21.56
N ASN A 114 -6.98 -4.20 -20.62
CA ASN A 114 -6.73 -5.53 -20.08
C ASN A 114 -7.88 -5.94 -19.14
N PRO A 115 -8.69 -6.96 -19.47
CA PRO A 115 -9.84 -7.35 -18.66
C PRO A 115 -9.45 -7.88 -17.26
N ARG A 116 -8.19 -8.28 -17.06
CA ARG A 116 -7.68 -8.70 -15.74
C ARG A 116 -7.12 -7.56 -14.90
N LEU A 117 -6.81 -6.42 -15.53
CA LEU A 117 -6.24 -5.23 -14.88
C LEU A 117 -6.88 -3.94 -15.44
N PRO A 118 -8.21 -3.78 -15.40
CA PRO A 118 -8.90 -2.69 -16.10
C PRO A 118 -8.68 -1.32 -15.44
N PHE A 119 -8.37 -1.27 -14.15
CA PHE A 119 -8.22 -0.04 -13.36
C PHE A 119 -6.99 -0.13 -12.44
N LYS A 120 -6.63 0.94 -11.73
CA LYS A 120 -5.64 0.90 -10.65
C LYS A 120 -6.35 0.89 -9.31
N VAL A 121 -6.39 -0.27 -8.64
CA VAL A 121 -7.14 -0.44 -7.39
C VAL A 121 -6.70 0.56 -6.30
N LEU A 122 -5.41 0.85 -6.18
CA LEU A 122 -4.93 1.81 -5.17
C LEU A 122 -5.41 3.24 -5.43
N ASP A 123 -5.48 3.65 -6.70
CA ASP A 123 -5.96 4.98 -7.08
C ASP A 123 -7.48 5.09 -6.79
N LEU A 124 -8.24 4.03 -7.05
CA LEU A 124 -9.65 3.93 -6.68
C LEU A 124 -9.87 4.06 -5.16
N TYR A 125 -9.04 3.38 -4.36
CA TYR A 125 -9.11 3.47 -2.90
C TYR A 125 -8.80 4.88 -2.42
N ALA A 126 -7.75 5.51 -2.95
CA ALA A 126 -7.41 6.89 -2.61
C ALA A 126 -8.55 7.87 -2.98
N GLN A 127 -9.20 7.68 -4.12
CA GLN A 127 -10.36 8.48 -4.52
C GLN A 127 -11.55 8.26 -3.58
N ALA A 128 -11.87 7.01 -3.25
CA ALA A 128 -12.94 6.67 -2.30
C ALA A 128 -12.69 7.33 -0.94
N ASP A 129 -11.48 7.21 -0.40
CA ASP A 129 -11.12 7.76 0.91
C ASP A 129 -11.24 9.31 0.90
N ALA A 130 -10.84 9.96 -0.19
CA ALA A 130 -10.96 11.42 -0.35
C ALA A 130 -12.42 11.89 -0.42
N LEU A 131 -13.31 11.13 -1.06
CA LEU A 131 -14.75 11.45 -1.12
C LEU A 131 -15.42 11.19 0.22
N GLU A 132 -15.12 10.06 0.87
CA GLU A 132 -15.64 9.76 2.20
C GLU A 132 -15.20 10.79 3.24
N ALA A 133 -13.96 11.28 3.15
CA ALA A 133 -13.50 12.40 3.99
C ALA A 133 -14.32 13.67 3.74
N GLN A 134 -14.63 14.00 2.48
CA GLN A 134 -15.49 15.14 2.16
C GLN A 134 -16.91 14.96 2.72
N VAL A 135 -17.48 13.75 2.67
CA VAL A 135 -18.78 13.45 3.29
C VAL A 135 -18.72 13.69 4.79
N VAL A 136 -17.67 13.21 5.47
CA VAL A 136 -17.50 13.41 6.92
C VAL A 136 -17.41 14.90 7.27
N GLU A 137 -16.63 15.68 6.52
CA GLU A 137 -16.52 17.13 6.75
C GLU A 137 -17.84 17.87 6.47
N ALA A 138 -18.58 17.49 5.41
CA ALA A 138 -19.87 18.10 5.09
C ALA A 138 -20.97 17.77 6.12
N CYS A 139 -20.83 16.64 6.82
CA CYS A 139 -21.76 16.15 7.83
C CYS A 139 -21.35 16.47 9.27
N ALA A 140 -20.25 17.20 9.46
CA ALA A 140 -19.85 17.70 10.77
C ALA A 140 -20.73 18.92 11.15
N GLU A 141 -21.42 18.83 12.28
CA GLU A 141 -22.23 19.93 12.87
C GLU A 141 -21.36 21.00 13.55
#